data_AF-A0A202BBV9-F1
#
_entry.id   AF-A0A202BBV9-F1
#
_cell.length_a   1.000
_cell.length_b   1.000
_cell.length_c   1.000
_cell.angle_alpha   90.00
_cell.angle_beta   90.00
_cell.angle_gamma   90.00
#
_symmetry.space_group_name_H-M   'P 1'
#
loop_
_entity.id
_entity.type
_entity.pdbx_description
1 polymer ?
#
loop_
_entity_poly.entity_id
_entity_poly.type
_entity_poly.pdbx_seq_one_letter_code
_entity_poly.pdbx_strand_id
1 'polypeptide(L)'
;MRQRVQVRRAAAELLRARRLPFVRPRPLVRGSAAGPDRRRRRGRPGHARSRRFPGLAPTQVRLPPASLLPALLPLLAPWGEAARRWLFNPFIDGEWWRAFTASWVHADWRHAALNSASLLLLAGLGGRRAAWALCALALLLPWLIAGLQMIPPEPQPFLGASGVVYGWWAAVAWLKRSETAGPWLAAALLLRLAWQGMWPNLGPGGEPVLWSAHVCGALLAPPLLLGLSCARRVVPAASPRSSAHS
;
A
#
# COMPACT_ATOMS: atom_id res chain seq x y z
N MET A 1 32.75 28.98 2.99
CA MET A 1 33.30 28.10 4.07
C MET A 1 32.68 28.33 5.46
N ARG A 2 32.12 29.52 5.79
CA ARG A 2 31.51 29.81 7.10
C ARG A 2 30.12 29.18 7.38
N GLN A 3 29.30 28.90 6.36
CA GLN A 3 27.96 28.29 6.55
C GLN A 3 27.98 26.81 6.98
N ARG A 4 29.00 26.04 6.60
CA ARG A 4 29.10 24.60 6.95
C ARG A 4 29.45 24.35 8.43
N VAL A 5 29.96 25.35 9.14
CA VAL A 5 30.32 25.24 10.58
C VAL A 5 29.09 25.48 11.47
N GLN A 6 28.15 26.33 11.06
CA GLN A 6 26.92 26.61 11.83
C GLN A 6 25.96 25.42 11.86
N VAL A 7 25.80 24.71 10.75
CA VAL A 7 24.90 23.53 10.67
C VAL A 7 25.39 22.38 11.55
N ARG A 8 26.71 22.23 11.72
CA ARG A 8 27.29 21.18 12.58
C ARG A 8 27.13 21.46 14.08
N ARG A 9 27.06 22.73 14.51
CA ARG A 9 26.77 23.07 15.92
C ARG A 9 25.31 22.84 16.28
N ALA A 10 24.37 23.16 15.39
CA ALA A 10 22.94 22.92 15.63
C ALA A 10 22.58 21.42 15.73
N ALA A 11 23.27 20.56 14.96
CA ALA A 11 23.07 19.11 15.03
C ALA A 11 23.63 18.48 16.33
N ALA A 12 24.67 19.07 16.93
CA ALA A 12 25.27 18.58 18.16
C ALA A 12 24.44 18.92 19.42
N GLU A 13 23.70 20.03 19.41
CA GLU A 13 22.80 20.40 20.53
C GLU A 13 21.50 19.58 20.54
N LEU A 14 20.96 19.24 19.36
CA LEU A 14 19.76 18.38 19.23
C LEU A 14 19.99 16.94 19.70
N LEU A 15 21.23 16.46 19.71
CA LEU A 15 21.59 15.12 20.20
C LEU A 15 21.76 15.04 21.73
N ARG A 16 21.90 16.18 22.44
CA ARG A 16 21.99 16.21 23.92
C ARG A 16 20.63 16.30 24.62
N ALA A 17 19.56 16.66 23.90
CA ALA A 17 18.24 16.97 24.50
C ALA A 17 17.26 15.78 24.60
N ARG A 18 17.64 14.56 24.20
CA ARG A 18 16.81 13.34 24.38
C ARG A 18 17.35 12.43 25.46
N ARG A 19 17.23 12.84 26.73
CA ARG A 19 17.20 11.90 27.86
C ARG A 19 15.74 11.56 28.16
N LEU A 20 15.26 10.45 27.61
CA LEU A 20 13.98 9.86 27.99
C LEU A 20 14.13 9.14 29.35
N PRO A 21 13.11 9.17 30.23
CA PRO A 21 13.18 8.53 31.53
C PRO A 21 13.22 7.01 31.41
N PHE A 22 14.16 6.43 32.17
CA PHE A 22 14.47 5.03 32.31
C PHE A 22 13.24 4.25 32.83
N VAL A 23 12.65 3.39 31.98
CA VAL A 23 11.63 2.43 32.40
C VAL A 23 12.33 1.33 33.20
N ARG A 24 12.08 1.28 34.52
CA ARG A 24 12.57 0.20 35.40
C ARG A 24 11.88 -1.13 35.03
N PRO A 25 12.62 -2.24 34.84
CA PRO A 25 12.00 -3.56 34.77
C PRO A 25 11.53 -4.01 36.16
N ARG A 26 10.32 -4.59 36.22
CA ARG A 26 9.77 -5.27 37.41
C ARG A 26 10.62 -6.50 37.76
N PRO A 27 10.79 -6.85 39.05
CA PRO A 27 11.57 -8.01 39.45
C PRO A 27 10.84 -9.32 39.11
N LEU A 28 11.60 -10.24 38.50
CA LEU A 28 11.26 -11.66 38.37
C LEU A 28 11.21 -12.26 39.78
N VAL A 29 10.02 -12.74 40.17
CA VAL A 29 9.84 -13.56 41.37
C VAL A 29 10.63 -14.86 41.19
N ARG A 30 11.63 -15.05 42.05
CA ARG A 30 12.34 -16.32 42.24
C ARG A 30 11.37 -17.34 42.84
N GLY A 31 10.99 -18.34 42.04
CA GLY A 31 10.44 -19.60 42.54
C GLY A 31 11.60 -20.55 42.87
N SER A 32 11.66 -20.97 44.13
CA SER A 32 12.67 -21.85 44.70
C SER A 32 12.57 -23.30 44.20
N ALA A 33 13.67 -24.03 44.36
CA ALA A 33 13.94 -25.37 43.88
C ALA A 33 13.20 -26.51 44.62
N ALA A 34 12.91 -27.59 43.89
CA ALA A 34 12.84 -28.99 44.34
C ALA A 34 12.83 -29.85 43.04
N GLY A 35 13.81 -30.70 42.74
CA GLY A 35 14.08 -31.98 43.39
C GLY A 35 13.40 -33.11 42.57
N PRO A 36 14.13 -34.14 42.07
CA PRO A 36 13.61 -35.06 41.06
C PRO A 36 12.88 -36.24 41.69
N ASP A 37 11.66 -36.56 41.26
CA ASP A 37 11.02 -37.85 41.58
C ASP A 37 10.74 -38.65 40.30
N ARG A 38 11.57 -39.67 40.10
CA ARG A 38 11.38 -40.75 39.14
C ARG A 38 10.29 -41.68 39.69
N ARG A 39 9.06 -41.56 39.20
CA ARG A 39 8.07 -42.66 39.33
C ARG A 39 7.57 -43.17 37.98
N ARG A 40 7.97 -44.41 37.74
CA ARG A 40 7.45 -45.36 36.76
C ARG A 40 5.92 -45.39 36.74
N ARG A 41 5.33 -45.18 35.57
CA ARG A 41 4.02 -45.75 35.17
C ARG A 41 4.17 -46.20 33.71
N ARG A 42 4.44 -47.49 33.49
CA ARG A 42 3.48 -48.54 33.10
C ARG A 42 2.54 -48.09 31.98
N GLY A 43 2.74 -48.72 30.82
CA GLY A 43 2.11 -48.38 29.55
C GLY A 43 0.59 -48.53 29.53
N ARG A 44 0.00 -47.77 28.62
CA ARG A 44 -1.31 -48.01 28.01
C ARG A 44 -1.13 -47.91 26.49
N PRO A 45 -1.54 -48.92 25.71
CA PRO A 45 -1.70 -48.76 24.28
C PRO A 45 -3.07 -48.12 24.01
N GLY A 46 -3.18 -47.34 22.94
CA GLY A 46 -4.48 -46.90 22.42
C GLY A 46 -4.67 -45.40 22.36
N HIS A 47 -4.18 -44.81 21.28
CA HIS A 47 -4.98 -44.10 20.28
C HIS A 47 -4.04 -43.16 19.53
N ALA A 48 -3.55 -43.63 18.38
CA ALA A 48 -3.04 -42.75 17.35
C ALA A 48 -4.17 -41.80 16.95
N ARG A 49 -4.23 -40.63 17.59
CA ARG A 49 -4.99 -39.49 17.08
C ARG A 49 -4.39 -39.18 15.72
N SER A 50 -5.07 -39.61 14.67
CA SER A 50 -4.86 -39.10 13.33
C SER A 50 -4.93 -37.58 13.46
N ARG A 51 -3.77 -36.92 13.36
CA ARG A 51 -3.70 -35.48 13.18
C ARG A 51 -4.37 -35.23 11.83
N ARG A 52 -5.68 -35.01 11.84
CA ARG A 52 -6.36 -34.40 10.71
C ARG A 52 -5.67 -33.06 10.51
N PHE A 53 -4.84 -32.99 9.48
CA PHE A 53 -4.38 -31.71 8.98
C PHE A 53 -5.65 -30.87 8.79
N PRO A 54 -5.76 -29.68 9.40
CA PRO A 54 -6.85 -28.78 9.08
C PRO A 54 -6.75 -28.55 7.57
N GLY A 55 -7.71 -29.10 6.82
CA GLY A 55 -7.81 -28.83 5.40
C GLY A 55 -7.82 -27.31 5.26
N LEU A 56 -6.86 -26.77 4.50
CA LEU A 56 -6.91 -25.38 4.10
C LEU A 56 -8.20 -25.20 3.32
N ALA A 57 -9.25 -24.73 4.01
CA ALA A 57 -10.46 -24.30 3.35
C ALA A 57 -10.02 -23.30 2.28
N PRO A 58 -10.42 -23.47 1.01
CA PRO A 58 -9.98 -22.58 -0.05
C PRO A 58 -10.39 -21.17 0.35
N THR A 59 -9.39 -20.30 0.54
CA THR A 59 -9.61 -18.90 0.85
C THR A 59 -10.38 -18.31 -0.32
N GLN A 60 -11.69 -18.14 -0.18
CA GLN A 60 -12.50 -17.58 -1.26
C GLN A 60 -12.06 -16.13 -1.48
N VAL A 61 -11.36 -15.88 -2.58
CA VAL A 61 -11.03 -14.55 -3.08
C VAL A 61 -12.35 -13.93 -3.55
N ARG A 62 -12.98 -13.13 -2.69
CA ARG A 62 -14.19 -12.38 -3.04
C ARG A 62 -13.81 -10.99 -3.50
N LEU A 63 -14.04 -10.70 -4.78
CA LEU A 63 -13.89 -9.37 -5.35
C LEU A 63 -15.01 -8.47 -4.80
N PRO A 64 -14.68 -7.41 -4.05
CA PRO A 64 -15.69 -6.48 -3.58
C PRO A 64 -16.24 -5.67 -4.77
N PRO A 65 -17.58 -5.60 -4.97
CA PRO A 65 -18.17 -4.90 -6.11
C PRO A 65 -17.71 -3.45 -6.26
N ALA A 66 -17.51 -2.75 -5.14
CA ALA A 66 -17.06 -1.36 -5.11
C ALA A 66 -15.67 -1.15 -5.77
N SER A 67 -14.78 -2.14 -5.71
CA SER A 67 -13.44 -2.03 -6.30
C SER A 67 -13.39 -2.46 -7.76
N LEU A 68 -14.47 -3.03 -8.31
CA LEU A 68 -14.50 -3.47 -9.72
C LEU A 68 -14.39 -2.28 -10.67
N LEU A 69 -15.11 -1.19 -10.41
CA LEU A 69 -15.07 -0.01 -11.27
C LEU A 69 -13.66 0.55 -11.43
N PRO A 70 -12.94 0.96 -10.35
CA PRO A 70 -11.58 1.46 -10.51
C PRO A 70 -10.60 0.39 -11.03
N ALA A 71 -10.86 -0.89 -10.76
CA ALA A 71 -10.00 -1.97 -11.27
C ALA A 71 -10.18 -2.26 -12.77
N LEU A 72 -11.37 -2.04 -13.31
CA LEU A 72 -11.67 -2.22 -14.74
C LEU A 72 -11.50 -0.94 -15.55
N LEU A 73 -11.42 0.21 -14.89
CA LEU A 73 -11.30 1.51 -15.56
C LEU A 73 -10.17 1.57 -16.61
N PRO A 74 -8.96 1.00 -16.39
CA PRO A 74 -7.92 0.96 -17.43
C PRO A 74 -8.36 0.28 -18.73
N LEU A 75 -9.22 -0.75 -18.64
CA LEU A 75 -9.78 -1.49 -19.78
C LEU A 75 -11.06 -0.87 -20.36
N LEU A 76 -11.64 0.14 -19.70
CA LEU A 76 -12.83 0.83 -20.19
C LEU A 76 -12.50 2.21 -20.76
N ALA A 77 -11.35 2.77 -20.37
CA ALA A 77 -10.85 4.03 -20.86
C ALA A 77 -10.18 3.90 -22.24
N PRO A 78 -10.03 5.01 -23.00
CA PRO A 78 -9.31 4.99 -24.27
C PRO A 78 -7.89 4.41 -24.16
N TRP A 79 -7.50 3.66 -25.19
CA TRP A 79 -6.13 3.21 -25.41
C TRP A 79 -5.59 3.60 -26.80
N GLY A 80 -4.28 3.41 -27.01
CA GLY A 80 -3.63 3.64 -28.28
C GLY A 80 -3.41 5.13 -28.56
N GLU A 81 -3.40 5.50 -29.84
CA GLU A 81 -3.12 6.88 -30.26
C GLU A 81 -4.15 7.87 -29.73
N ALA A 82 -5.43 7.46 -29.65
CA ALA A 82 -6.49 8.29 -29.07
C ALA A 82 -6.15 8.67 -27.61
N ALA A 83 -5.63 7.74 -26.82
CA ALA A 83 -5.31 7.95 -25.40
C ALA A 83 -4.25 9.03 -25.16
N ARG A 84 -3.36 9.29 -26.13
CA ARG A 84 -2.31 10.32 -26.01
C ARG A 84 -2.89 11.72 -25.81
N ARG A 85 -4.15 11.96 -26.23
CA ARG A 85 -4.89 13.21 -25.95
C ARG A 85 -5.18 13.45 -24.47
N TRP A 86 -4.91 12.49 -23.58
CA TRP A 86 -5.05 12.63 -22.14
C TRP A 86 -3.72 12.47 -21.40
N LEU A 87 -2.60 12.42 -22.12
CA LEU A 87 -1.26 12.44 -21.54
C LEU A 87 -1.13 13.59 -20.55
N PHE A 88 -0.67 13.29 -19.34
CA PHE A 88 -0.27 14.33 -18.41
C PHE A 88 1.01 14.98 -18.93
N ASN A 89 0.91 16.26 -19.27
CA ASN A 89 2.06 17.07 -19.64
C ASN A 89 2.17 18.23 -18.63
N PRO A 90 3.21 18.24 -17.77
CA PRO A 90 3.38 19.26 -16.73
C PRO A 90 3.65 20.66 -17.27
N PHE A 91 3.93 20.81 -18.57
CA PHE A 91 4.19 22.09 -19.22
C PHE A 91 2.94 22.71 -19.88
N ILE A 92 1.80 22.02 -19.88
CA ILE A 92 0.56 22.53 -20.48
C ILE A 92 -0.33 23.11 -19.39
N ASP A 93 -0.39 24.44 -19.35
CA ASP A 93 -1.26 25.17 -18.45
C ASP A 93 -2.74 25.01 -18.83
N GLY A 94 -3.62 25.01 -17.83
CA GLY A 94 -5.08 24.99 -18.01
C GLY A 94 -5.70 23.61 -18.15
N GLU A 95 -4.93 22.55 -18.44
CA GLU A 95 -5.43 21.18 -18.61
C GLU A 95 -5.31 20.31 -17.34
N TRP A 96 -5.64 20.88 -16.18
CA TRP A 96 -5.47 20.27 -14.86
C TRP A 96 -6.16 18.90 -14.71
N TRP A 97 -7.26 18.65 -15.43
CA TRP A 97 -7.95 17.36 -15.42
C TRP A 97 -7.04 16.19 -15.85
N ARG A 98 -5.98 16.46 -16.63
CA ARG A 98 -5.01 15.46 -17.06
C ARG A 98 -4.20 14.89 -15.91
N ALA A 99 -4.01 15.63 -14.82
CA ALA A 99 -3.39 15.09 -13.62
C ALA A 99 -4.16 13.90 -13.04
N PHE A 100 -5.47 13.82 -13.29
CA PHE A 100 -6.28 12.67 -12.93
C PHE A 100 -6.47 11.69 -14.07
N THR A 101 -6.90 12.16 -15.25
CA THR A 101 -7.30 11.28 -16.34
C THR A 101 -6.13 10.48 -16.92
N ALA A 102 -4.91 11.03 -16.89
CA ALA A 102 -3.72 10.36 -17.42
C ALA A 102 -3.43 9.03 -16.72
N SER A 103 -3.82 8.87 -15.44
CA SER A 103 -3.68 7.59 -14.74
C SER A 103 -4.65 6.52 -15.23
N TRP A 104 -5.64 6.84 -16.06
CA TRP A 104 -6.69 5.88 -16.42
C TRP A 104 -6.66 5.46 -17.88
N VAL A 105 -6.02 6.23 -18.75
CA VAL A 105 -5.82 5.92 -20.17
C VAL A 105 -4.46 5.28 -20.42
N HIS A 106 -4.29 4.54 -21.53
CA HIS A 106 -3.08 3.76 -21.79
C HIS A 106 -2.59 3.87 -23.23
N ALA A 107 -1.28 3.84 -23.45
CA ALA A 107 -0.71 3.88 -24.80
C ALA A 107 -0.99 2.60 -25.60
N ASP A 108 -1.32 1.50 -24.93
CA ASP A 108 -1.55 0.19 -25.54
C ASP A 108 -2.54 -0.64 -24.70
N TRP A 109 -3.32 -1.49 -25.38
CA TRP A 109 -4.35 -2.31 -24.74
C TRP A 109 -3.75 -3.38 -23.80
N ARG A 110 -2.55 -3.90 -24.10
CA ARG A 110 -1.89 -4.90 -23.25
C ARG A 110 -1.47 -4.27 -21.92
N HIS A 111 -1.02 -3.02 -21.96
CA HIS A 111 -0.72 -2.26 -20.73
C HIS A 111 -1.99 -2.00 -19.90
N ALA A 112 -3.09 -1.62 -20.55
CA ALA A 112 -4.40 -1.47 -19.89
C ALA A 112 -4.87 -2.79 -19.24
N ALA A 113 -4.75 -3.90 -19.97
CA ALA A 113 -5.14 -5.23 -19.50
C ALA A 113 -4.30 -5.67 -18.28
N LEU A 114 -2.98 -5.49 -18.33
CA LEU A 114 -2.08 -5.84 -17.22
C LEU A 114 -2.36 -5.00 -15.96
N ASN A 115 -2.63 -3.70 -16.13
CA ASN A 115 -3.01 -2.86 -15.00
C ASN A 115 -4.35 -3.27 -14.42
N SER A 116 -5.37 -3.53 -15.24
CA SER A 116 -6.67 -4.00 -14.75
C SER A 116 -6.57 -5.34 -14.05
N ALA A 117 -5.84 -6.30 -14.61
CA ALA A 117 -5.60 -7.59 -13.98
C ALA A 117 -4.90 -7.44 -12.62
N SER A 118 -3.92 -6.54 -12.53
CA SER A 118 -3.23 -6.23 -11.27
C SER A 118 -4.16 -5.60 -10.24
N LEU A 119 -4.97 -4.62 -10.63
CA LEU A 119 -5.96 -3.99 -9.74
C LEU A 119 -7.02 -4.99 -9.27
N LEU A 120 -7.53 -5.85 -10.15
CA LEU A 120 -8.47 -6.92 -9.80
C LEU A 120 -7.84 -7.90 -8.81
N LEU A 121 -6.61 -8.35 -9.07
CA LEU A 121 -5.87 -9.23 -8.15
C LEU A 121 -5.72 -8.59 -6.77
N LEU A 122 -5.32 -7.32 -6.71
CA LEU A 122 -5.14 -6.57 -5.46
C LEU A 122 -6.48 -6.33 -4.74
N ALA A 123 -7.56 -6.03 -5.47
CA ALA A 123 -8.90 -5.96 -4.90
C ALA A 123 -9.34 -7.30 -4.30
N GLY A 124 -9.01 -8.42 -4.96
CA GLY A 124 -9.28 -9.76 -4.46
C GLY A 124 -8.47 -10.10 -3.21
N LEU A 125 -7.17 -9.84 -3.22
CA LEU A 125 -6.27 -10.08 -2.09
C LEU A 125 -6.60 -9.21 -0.87
N GLY A 126 -6.99 -7.96 -1.10
CA GLY A 126 -7.46 -7.05 -0.05
C GLY A 126 -8.86 -7.37 0.46
N GLY A 127 -9.71 -7.95 -0.40
CA GLY A 127 -11.08 -8.32 -0.12
C GLY A 127 -11.95 -7.14 0.35
N ARG A 128 -13.09 -7.45 0.98
CA ARG A 128 -14.06 -6.44 1.45
C ARG A 128 -13.46 -5.41 2.43
N ARG A 129 -12.46 -5.82 3.23
CA ARG A 129 -11.80 -4.93 4.21
C ARG A 129 -11.01 -3.80 3.53
N ALA A 130 -10.39 -4.08 2.38
CA ALA A 130 -9.62 -3.10 1.64
C ALA A 130 -10.47 -2.27 0.66
N ALA A 131 -11.69 -2.72 0.31
CA ALA A 131 -12.48 -2.13 -0.77
C ALA A 131 -12.59 -0.60 -0.72
N TRP A 132 -12.95 -0.05 0.44
CA TRP A 132 -13.04 1.40 0.60
C TRP A 132 -11.69 2.10 0.47
N ALA A 133 -10.64 1.55 1.08
CA ALA A 133 -9.29 2.09 1.03
C ALA A 133 -8.77 2.14 -0.41
N LEU A 134 -8.99 1.08 -1.19
CA LEU A 134 -8.60 1.00 -2.59
C LEU A 134 -9.37 2.01 -3.45
N CYS A 135 -10.68 2.21 -3.21
CA CYS A 135 -11.45 3.24 -3.91
C CYS A 135 -10.95 4.66 -3.58
N ALA A 136 -10.69 4.95 -2.31
CA ALA A 136 -10.14 6.24 -1.90
C ALA A 136 -8.77 6.50 -2.53
N LEU A 137 -7.90 5.48 -2.58
CA LEU A 137 -6.59 5.59 -3.23
C LEU A 137 -6.70 5.76 -4.74
N ALA A 138 -7.66 5.10 -5.41
CA ALA A 138 -7.93 5.34 -6.83
C ALA A 138 -8.32 6.80 -7.08
N LEU A 139 -9.07 7.44 -6.17
CA LEU A 139 -9.42 8.85 -6.32
C LEU A 139 -8.25 9.81 -6.02
N LEU A 140 -7.42 9.50 -5.03
CA LEU A 140 -6.40 10.42 -4.52
C LEU A 140 -5.03 10.30 -5.21
N LEU A 141 -4.59 9.08 -5.51
CA LEU A 141 -3.24 8.84 -6.03
C LEU A 141 -2.95 9.52 -7.37
N PRO A 142 -3.86 9.57 -8.37
CA PRO A 142 -3.58 10.23 -9.64
C PRO A 142 -3.10 11.67 -9.46
N TRP A 143 -3.83 12.47 -8.67
CA TRP A 143 -3.50 13.86 -8.37
C TRP A 143 -2.12 14.01 -7.70
N LEU A 144 -1.86 13.17 -6.70
CA LEU A 144 -0.61 13.24 -5.92
C LEU A 144 0.58 12.79 -6.75
N ILE A 145 0.41 11.75 -7.57
CA ILE A 145 1.46 11.28 -8.48
C ILE A 145 1.81 12.38 -9.47
N ALA A 146 0.80 13.01 -10.09
CA ALA A 146 0.99 14.11 -11.02
C ALA A 146 1.72 15.29 -10.38
N GLY A 147 1.27 15.74 -9.19
CA GLY A 147 1.94 16.82 -8.45
C GLY A 147 3.39 16.49 -8.11
N LEU A 148 3.70 15.24 -7.73
CA LEU A 148 5.08 14.81 -7.47
C LEU A 148 5.94 14.73 -8.75
N GLN A 149 5.35 14.50 -9.92
CA GLN A 149 6.10 14.50 -11.19
C GLN A 149 6.48 15.92 -11.65
N MET A 150 5.95 16.96 -11.03
CA MET A 150 6.31 18.36 -11.30
C MET A 150 7.52 18.85 -10.48
N ILE A 151 7.95 18.08 -9.47
CA ILE A 151 9.04 18.48 -8.56
C ILE A 151 10.45 18.29 -9.17
N PRO A 152 10.74 17.20 -9.91
CA PRO A 152 12.06 17.02 -10.52
C PRO A 152 12.41 18.16 -11.50
N PRO A 153 13.71 18.48 -11.69
CA PRO A 153 14.14 19.52 -12.63
C PRO A 153 13.68 19.28 -14.07
N GLU A 154 13.51 18.01 -14.44
CA GLU A 154 12.90 17.57 -15.69
C GLU A 154 11.57 16.89 -15.37
N PRO A 155 10.45 17.65 -15.38
CA PRO A 155 9.12 17.10 -15.18
C PRO A 155 8.82 15.98 -16.18
N GLN A 156 8.29 14.87 -15.67
CA GLN A 156 8.11 13.65 -16.45
C GLN A 156 6.65 13.46 -16.86
N PRO A 157 6.31 13.45 -18.16
CA PRO A 157 4.97 13.12 -18.60
C PRO A 157 4.66 11.65 -18.32
N PHE A 158 3.39 11.33 -18.11
CA PHE A 158 2.99 9.94 -17.88
C PHE A 158 1.60 9.62 -18.41
N LEU A 159 1.40 8.32 -18.64
CA LEU A 159 0.16 7.72 -19.07
C LEU A 159 0.04 6.32 -18.47
N GLY A 160 -1.06 6.05 -17.76
CA GLY A 160 -1.42 4.74 -17.26
C GLY A 160 -1.54 4.61 -15.74
N ALA A 161 -2.27 3.57 -15.34
CA ALA A 161 -2.66 3.29 -13.96
C ALA A 161 -1.58 2.64 -13.10
N SER A 162 -0.37 2.43 -13.62
CA SER A 162 0.66 1.66 -12.91
C SER A 162 1.05 2.31 -11.58
N GLY A 163 1.11 3.65 -11.48
CA GLY A 163 1.31 4.32 -10.19
C GLY A 163 0.21 3.99 -9.17
N VAL A 164 -1.05 3.90 -9.60
CA VAL A 164 -2.18 3.48 -8.75
C VAL A 164 -2.05 2.00 -8.35
N VAL A 165 -1.65 1.13 -9.28
CA VAL A 165 -1.37 -0.30 -9.02
C VAL A 165 -0.36 -0.46 -7.89
N TYR A 166 0.76 0.27 -7.94
CA TYR A 166 1.80 0.19 -6.90
C TYR A 166 1.32 0.74 -5.56
N GLY A 167 0.47 1.77 -5.57
CA GLY A 167 -0.19 2.26 -4.36
C GLY A 167 -1.18 1.23 -3.78
N TRP A 168 -1.97 0.56 -4.61
CA TRP A 168 -2.84 -0.53 -4.18
C TRP A 168 -2.06 -1.72 -3.63
N TRP A 169 -0.91 -2.05 -4.24
CA TRP A 169 -0.03 -3.10 -3.74
C TRP A 169 0.50 -2.76 -2.35
N ALA A 170 1.07 -1.56 -2.17
CA ALA A 170 1.53 -1.08 -0.88
C ALA A 170 0.40 -1.04 0.17
N ALA A 171 -0.79 -0.60 -0.24
CA ALA A 171 -1.98 -0.58 0.60
C ALA A 171 -2.38 -1.97 1.11
N VAL A 172 -2.46 -2.96 0.21
CA VAL A 172 -2.83 -4.34 0.59
C VAL A 172 -1.74 -4.95 1.48
N ALA A 173 -0.46 -4.76 1.14
CA ALA A 173 0.66 -5.19 1.97
C ALA A 173 0.58 -4.59 3.39
N TRP A 174 0.30 -3.29 3.48
CA TRP A 174 0.13 -2.57 4.73
C TRP A 174 -1.07 -3.04 5.55
N LEU A 175 -2.24 -3.20 4.92
CA LEU A 175 -3.46 -3.66 5.59
C LEU A 175 -3.30 -5.08 6.12
N LYS A 176 -2.53 -5.93 5.43
CA LYS A 176 -2.26 -7.32 5.79
C LYS A 176 -0.95 -7.49 6.57
N ARG A 177 -0.33 -6.42 7.08
CA ARG A 177 1.01 -6.45 7.73
C ARG A 177 1.13 -7.37 8.95
N SER A 178 0.02 -7.66 9.63
CA SER A 178 -0.03 -8.59 10.77
C SER A 178 -0.32 -10.04 10.34
N GLU A 179 -0.61 -10.26 9.06
CA GLU A 179 -0.82 -11.58 8.47
C GLU A 179 0.45 -12.03 7.75
N THR A 180 0.65 -13.35 7.60
CA THR A 180 1.83 -13.90 6.92
C THR A 180 2.01 -13.34 5.51
N ALA A 181 0.92 -13.08 4.78
CA ALA A 181 0.95 -12.55 3.43
C ALA A 181 1.48 -11.10 3.34
N GLY A 182 1.29 -10.26 4.36
CA GLY A 182 1.65 -8.84 4.30
C GLY A 182 3.13 -8.59 4.05
N PRO A 183 4.04 -9.14 4.89
CA PRO A 183 5.48 -9.04 4.68
C PRO A 183 5.94 -9.58 3.32
N TRP A 184 5.36 -10.68 2.83
CA TRP A 184 5.68 -11.22 1.51
C TRP A 184 5.26 -10.28 0.37
N LEU A 185 4.06 -9.69 0.46
CA LEU A 185 3.60 -8.68 -0.50
C LEU A 185 4.51 -7.45 -0.49
N ALA A 186 4.94 -6.98 0.69
CA ALA A 186 5.86 -5.86 0.83
C ALA A 186 7.24 -6.19 0.23
N ALA A 187 7.80 -7.37 0.54
CA ALA A 187 9.07 -7.82 0.00
C ALA A 187 9.03 -7.94 -1.54
N ALA A 188 7.96 -8.52 -2.09
CA ALA A 188 7.78 -8.64 -3.53
C ALA A 188 7.64 -7.26 -4.22
N LEU A 189 6.94 -6.30 -3.59
CA LEU A 189 6.85 -4.92 -4.07
C LEU A 189 8.22 -4.25 -4.10
N LEU A 190 8.99 -4.34 -3.00
CA LEU A 190 10.32 -3.75 -2.89
C LEU A 190 11.28 -4.36 -3.90
N LEU A 191 11.28 -5.69 -4.04
CA LEU A 191 12.08 -6.40 -5.03
C LEU A 191 11.72 -5.95 -6.46
N ARG A 192 10.42 -5.80 -6.75
CA ARG A 192 9.95 -5.33 -8.05
C ARG A 192 10.39 -3.89 -8.35
N LEU A 193 10.31 -3.00 -7.36
CA LEU A 193 10.76 -1.61 -7.50
C LEU A 193 12.28 -1.53 -7.68
N ALA A 194 13.04 -2.30 -6.91
CA ALA A 194 14.50 -2.37 -7.03
C ALA A 194 14.91 -2.87 -8.41
N TRP A 195 14.29 -3.95 -8.88
CA TRP A 195 14.53 -4.48 -10.22
C TRP A 195 14.27 -3.45 -11.32
N GLN A 196 13.14 -2.72 -11.27
CA GLN A 196 12.85 -1.68 -12.26
C GLN A 196 13.81 -0.50 -12.21
N GLY A 197 14.30 -0.14 -11.03
CA GLY A 197 15.30 0.92 -10.88
C GLY A 197 16.66 0.54 -11.46
N MET A 198 17.02 -0.75 -11.38
CA MET A 198 18.27 -1.27 -11.95
C MET A 198 18.18 -1.54 -13.46
N TRP A 199 17.01 -2.00 -13.93
CA TRP A 199 16.72 -2.28 -15.34
C TRP A 199 15.51 -1.46 -15.80
N PRO A 200 15.71 -0.20 -16.23
CA PRO A 200 14.67 0.59 -16.85
C PRO A 200 14.14 -0.11 -18.09
N ASN A 201 12.82 -0.28 -18.17
CA ASN A 201 12.17 -0.90 -19.33
C ASN A 201 11.36 0.16 -20.08
N LEU A 202 11.32 0.02 -21.41
CA LEU A 202 10.38 0.76 -22.24
C LEU A 202 8.99 0.15 -22.10
N GLY A 203 7.97 0.99 -22.10
CA GLY A 203 6.58 0.59 -22.16
C GLY A 203 6.22 0.03 -23.55
N PRO A 204 5.07 -0.64 -23.70
CA PRO A 204 4.65 -1.22 -24.98
C PRO A 204 4.52 -0.22 -26.13
N GLY A 205 4.39 1.08 -25.83
CA GLY A 205 4.34 2.18 -26.81
C GLY A 205 5.67 2.90 -27.05
N GLY A 206 6.80 2.36 -26.56
CA GLY A 206 8.14 2.97 -26.69
C GLY A 206 8.46 4.05 -25.64
N GLU A 207 7.45 4.54 -24.92
CA GLU A 207 7.61 5.51 -23.84
C GLU A 207 8.27 4.86 -22.60
N PRO A 208 9.20 5.53 -21.88
CA PRO A 208 9.78 4.99 -20.66
C PRO A 208 8.71 4.65 -19.62
N VAL A 209 8.79 3.47 -19.01
CA VAL A 209 7.97 3.16 -17.83
C VAL A 209 8.42 4.08 -16.71
N LEU A 210 7.55 4.99 -16.29
CA LEU A 210 7.91 6.01 -15.32
C LEU A 210 8.05 5.43 -13.91
N TRP A 211 9.26 5.00 -13.57
CA TRP A 211 9.59 4.38 -12.29
C TRP A 211 9.28 5.29 -11.10
N SER A 212 9.51 6.60 -11.23
CA SER A 212 9.16 7.58 -10.19
C SER A 212 7.67 7.53 -9.83
N ALA A 213 6.77 7.36 -10.80
CA ALA A 213 5.34 7.24 -10.53
C ALA A 213 5.01 5.97 -9.73
N HIS A 214 5.70 4.85 -9.98
CA HIS A 214 5.54 3.62 -9.20
C HIS A 214 5.98 3.79 -7.75
N VAL A 215 7.15 4.41 -7.56
CA VAL A 215 7.69 4.71 -6.22
C VAL A 215 6.76 5.67 -5.49
N CYS A 216 6.32 6.75 -6.13
CA CYS A 216 5.36 7.70 -5.56
C CYS A 216 4.09 7.00 -5.10
N GLY A 217 3.48 6.17 -5.96
CA GLY A 217 2.28 5.40 -5.62
C GLY A 217 2.49 4.52 -4.38
N ALA A 218 3.59 3.75 -4.38
CA ALA A 218 3.92 2.84 -3.27
C ALA A 218 4.18 3.58 -1.95
N LEU A 219 4.87 4.73 -1.98
CA LEU A 219 5.21 5.50 -0.79
C LEU A 219 4.02 6.30 -0.23
N LEU A 220 3.13 6.80 -1.10
CA LEU A 220 1.99 7.63 -0.68
C LEU A 220 0.86 6.81 -0.05
N ALA A 221 0.65 5.56 -0.47
CA ALA A 221 -0.53 4.82 -0.05
C ALA A 221 -0.61 4.52 1.47
N PRO A 222 0.42 3.97 2.14
CA PRO A 222 0.36 3.72 3.59
C PRO A 222 0.05 4.94 4.47
N PRO A 223 0.72 6.11 4.31
CA PRO A 223 0.40 7.30 5.11
C PRO A 223 -0.99 7.86 4.79
N LEU A 224 -1.44 7.83 3.53
CA LEU A 224 -2.81 8.22 3.18
C LEU A 224 -3.83 7.34 3.91
N LEU A 225 -3.62 6.03 3.95
CA LEU A 225 -4.50 5.12 4.69
C LEU A 225 -4.51 5.39 6.19
N LEU A 226 -3.36 5.72 6.77
CA LEU A 226 -3.28 6.08 8.19
C LEU A 226 -4.07 7.36 8.46
N GLY A 227 -3.87 8.42 7.66
CA GLY A 227 -4.60 9.69 7.79
C GLY A 227 -6.11 9.53 7.63
N LEU A 228 -6.53 8.80 6.60
CA LEU A 228 -7.93 8.46 6.33
C LEU A 228 -8.57 7.66 7.48
N SER A 229 -7.83 6.73 8.09
CA SER A 229 -8.30 5.95 9.24
C SER A 229 -8.41 6.79 10.51
N CYS A 230 -7.54 7.78 10.69
CA CYS A 230 -7.63 8.73 11.80
C CYS A 230 -8.83 9.67 11.63
N ALA A 231 -9.01 10.25 10.44
CA ALA A 231 -10.14 11.15 10.15
C ALA A 231 -11.50 10.48 10.40
N ARG A 232 -11.65 9.21 10.00
CA ARG A 232 -12.87 8.42 10.24
C ARG A 232 -13.20 8.19 11.72
N ARG A 233 -12.20 8.16 12.58
CA ARG A 233 -12.40 7.99 14.03
C ARG A 233 -12.78 9.29 14.73
N VAL A 234 -12.51 10.43 14.11
CA VAL A 234 -12.79 11.76 14.67
C VAL A 234 -14.21 12.23 14.35
N VAL A 235 -14.84 11.74 13.26
CA VAL A 235 -16.24 12.06 12.95
C VAL A 235 -17.15 11.42 14.02
N PRO A 236 -17.81 12.21 14.89
CA PRO A 236 -18.71 11.66 15.89
C PRO A 236 -19.85 10.91 15.18
N ALA A 237 -20.17 9.70 15.64
CA ALA A 237 -21.38 9.02 15.19
C ALA A 237 -22.56 9.95 15.49
N ALA A 238 -23.27 10.41 14.45
CA ALA A 238 -24.47 11.20 14.63
C ALA A 238 -25.41 10.43 15.56
N SER A 239 -25.74 11.01 16.71
CA SER A 239 -26.64 10.41 17.68
C SER A 239 -27.95 10.05 16.98
N PRO A 240 -28.51 8.84 17.18
CA PRO A 240 -29.82 8.53 16.65
C PRO A 240 -30.78 9.57 17.19
N ARG A 241 -31.44 10.33 16.29
CA ARG A 241 -32.53 11.23 16.68
C ARG A 241 -33.57 10.34 17.35
N SER A 242 -33.77 10.49 18.65
CA SER A 242 -34.93 9.89 19.30
C SER A 242 -36.15 10.53 18.65
N SER A 243 -36.88 9.77 17.84
CA SER A 243 -38.23 10.11 17.46
C SER A 243 -39.05 10.11 18.75
N ALA A 244 -39.12 11.26 19.40
CA ALA A 244 -40.09 11.52 20.45
C ALA A 244 -41.46 11.45 19.77
N HIS A 245 -42.21 10.41 20.12
CA HIS A 245 -43.63 10.32 19.84
C HIS A 245 -44.34 11.56 20.39
N SER A 246 -45.19 12.17 19.57
CA SER A 246 -46.29 13.04 19.96
C SER A 246 -47.41 12.83 18.95
#